data_AF-A0A1T5AXY1-F1
#
_entry.id   AF-A0A1T5AXY1-F1
#
_cell.length_a   1.000
_cell.length_b   1.000
_cell.length_c   1.000
_cell.angle_alpha   90.00
_cell.angle_beta   90.00
_cell.angle_gamma   90.00
#
_symmetry.space_group_name_H-M   'P 1'
#
loop_
_entity.id
_entity.type
_entity.pdbx_description
1 polymer ?
#
loop_
_entity_poly.entity_id
_entity_poly.type
_entity_poly.pdbx_seq_one_letter_code
_entity_poly.pdbx_strand_id
1 'polypeptide(L)'
;MQPTLILNMKSNQQLKIVLIVLLSFAAYHLLFINFKSIKVTLDIVTQQGLVSYILTYLLIGIPIFLGTWCIDKEVNVLKNLGLSYGITWALVISILFVAPMFVGGICFFNFTPQIDIEELIAGTAVAGFMEELYFRGFLFGMIFRNTNWGFIPSILFGALIFALGHLYQSQDINELIGIFLVTFSGAVFFAWLYVEWNYNLWVPILTHTFMNLSWSLFEIDNSALGDVKANIFRGLTIIVAIVFTIIYKRKKSLKLNINRQTLFVTKKAL
;
A
#
# COMPACT_ATOMS: atom_id res chain seq x y z
N MET A 1 15.01 27.24 -26.53
CA MET A 1 14.62 26.54 -25.28
C MET A 1 14.22 27.60 -24.27
N GLN A 2 12.93 27.75 -23.99
CA GLN A 2 12.50 28.60 -22.87
C GLN A 2 12.86 27.90 -21.56
N PRO A 3 13.38 28.61 -20.55
CA PRO A 3 13.62 28.02 -19.24
C PRO A 3 12.26 27.72 -18.60
N THR A 4 11.94 26.45 -18.41
CA THR A 4 10.84 26.02 -17.53
C THR A 4 11.08 26.60 -16.14
N LEU A 5 10.29 27.60 -15.76
CA LEU A 5 10.27 28.18 -14.41
C LEU A 5 9.83 27.09 -13.42
N ILE A 6 10.79 26.52 -12.72
CA ILE A 6 10.55 25.63 -11.58
C ILE A 6 10.04 26.50 -10.43
N LEU A 7 8.72 26.62 -10.27
CA LEU A 7 8.13 27.34 -9.16
C LEU A 7 8.08 26.44 -7.92
N ASN A 8 8.82 26.81 -6.89
CA ASN A 8 8.66 26.18 -5.58
C ASN A 8 7.29 26.54 -5.00
N MET A 9 6.50 25.53 -4.62
CA MET A 9 5.29 25.74 -3.82
C MET A 9 5.64 26.53 -2.56
N LYS A 10 4.81 27.52 -2.23
CA LYS A 10 4.97 28.31 -1.00
C LYS A 10 4.94 27.38 0.21
N SER A 11 5.87 27.57 1.15
CA SER A 11 6.02 26.74 2.36
C SER A 11 4.70 26.52 3.10
N ASN A 12 3.90 27.58 3.26
CA ASN A 12 2.61 27.54 3.96
C ASN A 12 1.60 26.58 3.31
N GLN A 13 1.62 26.43 1.98
CA GLN A 13 0.72 25.52 1.28
C GLN A 13 1.15 24.06 1.47
N GLN A 14 2.46 23.79 1.43
CA GLN A 14 2.99 22.44 1.69
C GLN A 14 2.69 22.01 3.13
N LEU A 15 2.92 22.90 4.10
CA LEU A 15 2.61 22.64 5.50
C LEU A 15 1.11 22.35 5.71
N LYS A 16 0.22 23.11 5.08
CA LYS A 16 -1.23 22.86 5.12
C LYS A 16 -1.56 21.45 4.63
N ILE A 17 -0.98 21.01 3.51
CA ILE A 17 -1.24 19.67 2.95
C ILE A 17 -0.75 18.59 3.90
N VAL A 18 0.48 18.71 4.41
CA VAL A 18 1.03 17.76 5.39
C VAL A 18 0.15 17.69 6.64
N LEU A 19 -0.29 18.84 7.18
CA LEU A 19 -1.18 18.88 8.34
C LEU A 19 -2.52 18.21 8.06
N ILE A 20 -3.14 18.45 6.90
CA ILE A 20 -4.40 17.77 6.53
C ILE A 20 -4.18 16.26 6.48
N VAL A 21 -3.11 15.78 5.83
CA VAL A 21 -2.82 14.34 5.76
C VAL A 21 -2.63 13.76 7.17
N LEU A 22 -1.80 14.38 8.00
CA LEU A 22 -1.51 13.87 9.35
C LEU A 22 -2.73 13.88 10.26
N LEU A 23 -3.53 14.95 10.24
CA LEU A 23 -4.75 15.06 11.05
C LEU A 23 -5.82 14.07 10.60
N SER A 24 -6.04 13.93 9.28
CA SER A 24 -6.95 12.93 8.73
C SER A 24 -6.51 11.50 9.06
N PHE A 25 -5.21 11.22 8.96
CA PHE A 25 -4.69 9.89 9.27
C PHE A 25 -4.76 9.60 10.79
N ALA A 26 -4.49 10.60 11.63
CA ALA A 26 -4.67 10.47 13.08
C ALA A 26 -6.14 10.22 13.46
N ALA A 27 -7.08 10.94 12.84
CA ALA A 27 -8.51 10.71 13.03
C ALA A 27 -8.94 9.30 12.57
N TYR A 28 -8.46 8.84 11.41
CA TYR A 28 -8.62 7.46 10.96
C TYR A 28 -8.09 6.47 12.02
N HIS A 29 -6.89 6.70 12.55
CA HIS A 29 -6.27 5.80 13.52
C HIS A 29 -7.04 5.74 14.84
N LEU A 30 -7.56 6.88 15.33
CA LEU A 30 -8.42 6.92 16.51
C LEU A 30 -9.71 6.10 16.32
N LEU A 31 -10.30 6.14 15.12
CA LEU A 31 -11.44 5.29 14.77
C LEU A 31 -11.02 3.82 14.65
N PHE A 32 -9.83 3.54 14.09
CA PHE A 32 -9.28 2.19 13.96
C PHE A 32 -9.05 1.51 15.31
N ILE A 33 -8.69 2.23 16.38
CA ILE A 33 -8.60 1.66 17.74
C ILE A 33 -9.94 1.05 18.18
N ASN A 34 -11.07 1.59 17.67
CA ASN A 34 -12.41 1.12 17.95
C ASN A 34 -12.95 0.15 16.89
N PHE A 35 -12.10 -0.37 15.99
CA PHE A 35 -12.49 -1.22 14.87
C PHE A 35 -13.37 -2.40 15.31
N LYS A 36 -12.91 -3.16 16.31
CA LYS A 36 -13.63 -4.33 16.81
C LYS A 36 -15.03 -3.96 17.32
N SER A 37 -15.14 -2.89 18.09
CA SER A 37 -16.42 -2.42 18.64
C SER A 37 -17.39 -2.01 17.53
N ILE A 38 -16.91 -1.24 16.55
CA ILE A 38 -17.72 -0.82 15.39
C ILE A 38 -18.19 -2.04 14.59
N LYS A 39 -17.28 -2.99 14.31
CA LYS A 39 -17.61 -4.22 13.58
C LYS A 39 -18.67 -5.04 14.31
N VAL A 40 -18.53 -5.25 15.62
CA VAL A 40 -19.50 -6.02 16.41
C VAL A 40 -20.88 -5.35 16.38
N THR A 41 -20.94 -4.02 16.46
CA THR A 41 -22.22 -3.29 16.29
C THR A 41 -22.81 -3.52 14.90
N LEU A 42 -21.99 -3.50 13.85
CA LEU A 42 -22.46 -3.79 12.50
C LEU A 42 -22.86 -5.26 12.32
N ASP A 43 -22.21 -6.22 12.98
CA ASP A 43 -22.58 -7.64 12.92
C ASP A 43 -24.02 -7.88 13.38
N ILE A 44 -24.50 -7.13 14.38
CA ILE A 44 -25.90 -7.18 14.84
C ILE A 44 -26.88 -6.78 13.71
N VAL A 45 -26.50 -5.80 12.90
CA VAL A 45 -27.34 -5.23 11.85
C VAL A 45 -27.25 -6.03 10.56
N THR A 46 -26.04 -6.41 10.14
CA THR A 46 -25.79 -7.07 8.84
C THR A 46 -25.99 -8.57 8.90
N GLN A 47 -25.79 -9.19 10.07
CA GLN A 47 -25.72 -10.64 10.26
C GLN A 47 -24.72 -11.33 9.31
N GLN A 48 -23.70 -10.60 8.84
CA GLN A 48 -22.72 -11.05 7.85
C GLN A 48 -21.33 -10.49 8.19
N GLY A 49 -20.41 -11.37 8.60
CA GLY A 49 -19.11 -10.99 9.16
C GLY A 49 -18.24 -10.18 8.20
N LEU A 50 -18.10 -10.67 6.96
CA LEU A 50 -17.36 -9.98 5.91
C LEU A 50 -17.96 -8.61 5.54
N VAL A 51 -19.29 -8.51 5.48
CA VAL A 51 -19.98 -7.23 5.15
C VAL A 51 -19.70 -6.20 6.25
N SER A 52 -19.84 -6.56 7.53
CA SER A 52 -19.49 -5.69 8.64
C SER A 52 -18.03 -5.27 8.64
N TYR A 53 -17.13 -6.18 8.25
CA TYR A 53 -15.71 -5.89 8.17
C TYR A 53 -15.42 -4.81 7.11
N ILE A 54 -15.99 -4.95 5.91
CA ILE A 54 -15.87 -3.96 4.83
C ILE A 54 -16.50 -2.63 5.25
N LEU A 55 -17.71 -2.65 5.82
CA LEU A 55 -18.39 -1.44 6.27
C LEU A 55 -17.62 -0.73 7.38
N THR A 56 -17.03 -1.46 8.33
CA THR A 56 -16.15 -0.87 9.35
C THR A 56 -15.00 -0.12 8.71
N TYR A 57 -14.31 -0.72 7.75
CA TYR A 57 -13.23 -0.05 7.04
C TYR A 57 -13.68 1.22 6.31
N LEU A 58 -14.83 1.17 5.63
CA LEU A 58 -15.39 2.35 4.95
C LEU A 58 -15.73 3.48 5.95
N LEU A 59 -16.30 3.13 7.11
CA LEU A 59 -16.64 4.10 8.16
C LEU A 59 -15.40 4.75 8.77
N ILE A 60 -14.42 3.95 9.22
CA ILE A 60 -13.20 4.50 9.81
C ILE A 60 -12.35 5.24 8.77
N GLY A 61 -12.51 4.92 7.48
CA GLY A 61 -11.84 5.56 6.36
C GLY A 61 -12.42 6.93 5.97
N ILE A 62 -13.58 7.34 6.50
CA ILE A 62 -14.20 8.65 6.18
C ILE A 62 -13.20 9.84 6.29
N PRO A 63 -12.37 9.96 7.35
CA PRO A 63 -11.38 11.04 7.46
C PRO A 63 -10.36 11.08 6.32
N ILE A 64 -10.04 9.92 5.71
CA ILE A 64 -9.12 9.78 4.57
C ILE A 64 -9.73 10.41 3.31
N PHE A 65 -11.00 10.09 3.03
CA PHE A 65 -11.72 10.65 1.88
C PHE A 65 -11.95 12.15 2.04
N LEU A 66 -12.34 12.61 3.24
CA LEU A 66 -12.50 14.04 3.56
C LEU A 66 -11.17 14.80 3.46
N GLY A 67 -10.08 14.22 3.99
CA GLY A 67 -8.75 14.80 3.87
C GLY A 67 -8.30 14.96 2.42
N THR A 68 -8.58 13.95 1.59
CA THR A 68 -8.27 14.00 0.16
C THR A 68 -9.01 15.13 -0.53
N TRP A 69 -10.32 15.25 -0.29
CA TRP A 69 -11.15 16.33 -0.82
C TRP A 69 -10.69 17.72 -0.33
N CYS A 70 -10.23 17.84 0.91
CA CYS A 70 -9.74 19.10 1.47
C CYS A 70 -8.41 19.56 0.84
N ILE A 71 -7.58 18.63 0.35
CA ILE A 71 -6.30 18.95 -0.31
C ILE A 71 -6.53 19.47 -1.73
N ASP A 72 -7.40 18.80 -2.49
CA ASP A 72 -7.73 19.17 -3.85
C ASP A 72 -9.22 18.89 -4.11
N LYS A 73 -9.99 19.98 -4.22
CA LYS A 73 -11.44 19.97 -4.41
C LYS A 73 -11.85 19.84 -5.87
N GLU A 74 -10.93 20.10 -6.80
CA GLU A 74 -11.23 20.15 -8.24
C GLU A 74 -11.14 18.75 -8.85
N VAL A 75 -10.26 17.90 -8.31
CA VAL A 75 -10.09 16.52 -8.76
C VAL A 75 -10.94 15.57 -7.92
N ASN A 76 -11.62 14.63 -8.59
CA ASN A 76 -12.37 13.57 -7.94
C ASN A 76 -11.49 12.79 -6.93
N VAL A 77 -12.05 12.54 -5.73
CA VAL A 77 -11.34 11.88 -4.62
C VAL A 77 -10.73 10.53 -5.02
N LEU A 78 -11.46 9.69 -5.74
CA LEU A 78 -10.96 8.37 -6.18
C LEU A 78 -9.82 8.50 -7.20
N LYS A 79 -9.89 9.51 -8.07
CA LYS A 79 -8.80 9.84 -8.99
C LYS A 79 -7.57 10.34 -8.25
N ASN A 80 -7.77 11.16 -7.22
CA ASN A 80 -6.68 11.64 -6.36
C ASN A 80 -6.01 10.50 -5.58
N LEU A 81 -6.77 9.51 -5.14
CA LEU A 81 -6.22 8.32 -4.47
C LEU A 81 -5.59 7.30 -5.43
N GLY A 82 -5.73 7.48 -6.76
CA GLY A 82 -5.13 6.60 -7.75
C GLY A 82 -6.00 5.39 -8.15
N LEU A 83 -7.31 5.42 -7.84
CA LEU A 83 -8.26 4.34 -8.16
C LEU A 83 -8.92 4.47 -9.53
N SER A 84 -8.82 5.62 -10.20
CA SER A 84 -9.45 5.84 -11.53
C SER A 84 -8.61 5.39 -12.72
N TYR A 85 -7.47 4.71 -12.48
CA TYR A 85 -6.60 4.18 -13.53
C TYR A 85 -7.02 2.77 -13.95
N GLY A 86 -6.53 2.31 -15.12
CA GLY A 86 -6.91 1.03 -15.69
C GLY A 86 -6.51 -0.17 -14.82
N ILE A 87 -7.49 -0.96 -14.40
CA ILE A 87 -7.32 -2.16 -13.56
C ILE A 87 -6.80 -3.37 -14.35
N THR A 88 -7.19 -3.52 -15.62
CA THR A 88 -6.87 -4.73 -16.41
C THR A 88 -5.37 -4.92 -16.59
N TRP A 89 -4.64 -3.84 -16.89
CA TRP A 89 -3.19 -3.93 -17.03
C TRP A 89 -2.51 -4.15 -15.67
N ALA A 90 -3.04 -3.55 -14.60
CA ALA A 90 -2.57 -3.79 -13.23
C ALA A 90 -2.71 -5.27 -12.84
N LEU A 91 -3.84 -5.89 -13.17
CA LEU A 91 -4.09 -7.31 -12.92
C LEU A 91 -3.04 -8.21 -13.56
N VAL A 92 -2.78 -8.01 -14.85
CA VAL A 92 -1.81 -8.84 -15.60
C VAL A 92 -0.41 -8.71 -15.03
N ILE A 93 0.06 -7.49 -14.75
CA ILE A 93 1.41 -7.31 -14.21
C ILE A 93 1.53 -7.81 -12.77
N SER A 94 0.48 -7.68 -11.95
CA SER A 94 0.49 -8.19 -10.57
C SER A 94 0.56 -9.72 -10.54
N ILE A 95 -0.15 -10.43 -11.43
CA ILE A 95 -0.03 -11.88 -11.58
C ILE A 95 1.41 -12.25 -11.97
N LEU A 96 1.98 -11.54 -12.95
CA LEU A 96 3.37 -11.75 -13.37
C LEU A 96 4.36 -11.55 -12.21
N PHE A 97 4.17 -10.51 -11.41
CA PHE A 97 5.06 -10.21 -10.29
C PHE A 97 5.01 -11.28 -9.21
N VAL A 98 3.81 -11.75 -8.86
CA VAL A 98 3.60 -12.69 -7.74
C VAL A 98 3.77 -14.16 -8.16
N ALA A 99 3.93 -14.44 -9.45
CA ALA A 99 4.16 -15.79 -9.97
C ALA A 99 5.22 -16.61 -9.18
N PRO A 100 6.39 -16.05 -8.75
CA PRO A 100 7.35 -16.79 -7.94
C PRO A 100 6.78 -17.31 -6.62
N MET A 101 5.93 -16.54 -5.92
CA MET A 101 5.31 -17.00 -4.67
C MET A 101 4.33 -18.14 -4.90
N PHE A 102 3.52 -18.10 -5.97
CA PHE A 102 2.64 -19.22 -6.30
C PHE A 102 3.42 -20.48 -6.71
N VAL A 103 4.48 -20.33 -7.50
CA VAL A 103 5.37 -21.45 -7.86
C VAL A 103 6.02 -22.03 -6.59
N GLY A 104 6.52 -21.16 -5.72
CA GLY A 104 7.09 -21.56 -4.43
C GLY A 104 6.10 -22.32 -3.57
N GLY A 105 4.89 -21.79 -3.43
CA GLY A 105 3.77 -22.41 -2.75
C GLY A 105 3.49 -23.83 -3.22
N ILE A 106 3.25 -24.00 -4.53
CA ILE A 106 2.93 -25.30 -5.14
C ILE A 106 4.07 -26.31 -4.97
N CYS A 107 5.33 -25.86 -5.09
CA CYS A 107 6.48 -26.77 -5.09
C CYS A 107 7.01 -27.13 -3.70
N PHE A 108 6.81 -26.28 -2.69
CA PHE A 108 7.53 -26.39 -1.41
C PHE A 108 6.65 -26.34 -0.16
N PHE A 109 5.37 -26.00 -0.28
CA PHE A 109 4.45 -25.86 0.84
C PHE A 109 3.20 -26.71 0.63
N ASN A 110 2.51 -27.04 1.73
CA ASN A 110 1.23 -27.72 1.67
C ASN A 110 0.12 -26.72 1.35
N PHE A 111 -0.93 -27.20 0.70
CA PHE A 111 -2.15 -26.43 0.52
C PHE A 111 -2.93 -26.39 1.84
N THR A 112 -3.49 -25.23 2.19
CA THR A 112 -4.28 -25.05 3.40
C THR A 112 -5.54 -25.94 3.34
N PRO A 113 -5.68 -26.94 4.24
CA PRO A 113 -6.69 -27.99 4.11
C PRO A 113 -8.13 -27.50 4.32
N GLN A 114 -8.33 -26.43 5.07
CA GLN A 114 -9.63 -25.77 5.25
C GLN A 114 -9.47 -24.27 5.04
N ILE A 115 -10.15 -23.75 4.01
CA ILE A 115 -10.16 -22.32 3.70
C ILE A 115 -11.56 -21.79 4.01
N ASP A 116 -11.63 -20.90 5.01
CA ASP A 116 -12.80 -20.04 5.19
C ASP A 116 -12.77 -18.94 4.13
N ILE A 117 -13.82 -18.86 3.31
CA ILE A 117 -13.88 -17.93 2.19
C ILE A 117 -14.02 -16.48 2.67
N GLU A 118 -14.73 -16.24 3.77
CA GLU A 118 -14.87 -14.89 4.31
C GLU A 118 -13.53 -14.39 4.86
N GLU A 119 -12.83 -15.23 5.62
CA GLU A 119 -11.50 -14.91 6.14
C GLU A 119 -10.48 -14.74 5.00
N LEU A 120 -10.53 -15.59 3.97
CA LEU A 120 -9.69 -15.45 2.79
C LEU A 120 -9.91 -14.11 2.09
N ILE A 121 -11.17 -13.73 1.82
CA ILE A 121 -11.47 -12.45 1.16
C ILE A 121 -11.05 -11.27 2.05
N ALA A 122 -11.30 -11.36 3.36
CA ALA A 122 -10.94 -10.32 4.33
C ALA A 122 -9.41 -10.12 4.40
N GLY A 123 -8.64 -11.19 4.59
CA GLY A 123 -7.18 -11.15 4.75
C GLY A 123 -6.40 -10.90 3.45
N THR A 124 -7.03 -11.09 2.29
CA THR A 124 -6.39 -10.90 0.98
C THR A 124 -6.88 -9.62 0.30
N ALA A 125 -8.07 -9.67 -0.31
CA ALA A 125 -8.59 -8.59 -1.15
C ALA A 125 -8.95 -7.34 -0.35
N VAL A 126 -9.63 -7.49 0.80
CA VAL A 126 -10.05 -6.33 1.60
C VAL A 126 -8.83 -5.70 2.29
N ALA A 127 -7.99 -6.50 2.95
CA ALA A 127 -6.76 -6.01 3.58
C ALA A 127 -5.84 -5.34 2.54
N GLY A 128 -5.53 -6.02 1.44
CA GLY A 128 -4.67 -5.48 0.38
C GLY A 128 -5.23 -4.20 -0.26
N PHE A 129 -6.55 -4.09 -0.42
CA PHE A 129 -7.17 -2.86 -0.90
C PHE A 129 -7.05 -1.72 0.13
N MET A 130 -7.48 -1.95 1.37
CA MET A 130 -7.58 -0.91 2.39
C MET A 130 -6.21 -0.41 2.85
N GLU A 131 -5.25 -1.30 3.04
CA GLU A 131 -3.90 -0.93 3.42
C GLU A 131 -3.20 -0.09 2.34
N GLU A 132 -3.29 -0.50 1.07
CA GLU A 132 -2.69 0.27 -0.01
C GLU A 132 -3.42 1.61 -0.23
N LEU A 133 -4.75 1.64 -0.08
CA LEU A 133 -5.53 2.88 -0.14
C LEU A 133 -5.10 3.89 0.94
N TYR A 134 -5.02 3.46 2.19
CA TYR A 134 -4.74 4.35 3.31
C TYR A 134 -3.27 4.73 3.41
N PHE A 135 -2.36 3.79 3.19
CA PHE A 135 -0.93 4.05 3.33
C PHE A 135 -0.30 4.60 2.03
N ARG A 136 -0.59 4.03 0.86
CA ARG A 136 0.06 4.42 -0.41
C ARG A 136 -0.73 5.48 -1.16
N GLY A 137 -2.04 5.29 -1.28
CA GLY A 137 -2.94 6.27 -1.90
C GLY A 137 -2.97 7.58 -1.13
N PHE A 138 -3.29 7.51 0.17
CA PHE A 138 -3.44 8.69 1.01
C PHE A 138 -2.16 9.15 1.72
N LEU A 139 -1.70 8.44 2.75
CA LEU A 139 -0.66 8.93 3.67
C LEU A 139 0.64 9.31 2.94
N PHE A 140 1.14 8.40 2.10
CA PHE A 140 2.30 8.67 1.25
C PHE A 140 1.93 9.49 0.01
N GLY A 141 0.94 9.03 -0.76
CA GLY A 141 0.64 9.54 -2.08
C GLY A 141 0.24 11.01 -2.09
N MET A 142 -0.58 11.45 -1.12
CA MET A 142 -1.02 12.84 -1.04
C MET A 142 0.13 13.78 -0.69
N ILE A 143 1.08 13.37 0.16
CA ILE A 143 2.27 14.16 0.48
C ILE A 143 3.19 14.23 -0.74
N PHE A 144 3.57 13.09 -1.31
CA PHE A 144 4.52 13.03 -2.41
C PHE A 144 4.00 13.73 -3.69
N ARG A 145 2.70 13.60 -3.98
CA ARG A 145 2.09 14.19 -5.19
C ARG A 145 1.71 15.66 -5.04
N ASN A 146 1.40 16.14 -3.84
CA ASN A 146 0.90 17.50 -3.66
C ASN A 146 1.86 18.43 -2.89
N THR A 147 3.07 17.97 -2.57
CA THR A 147 4.13 18.81 -1.99
C THR A 147 5.41 18.75 -2.82
N ASN A 148 6.47 19.44 -2.36
CA ASN A 148 7.81 19.32 -2.91
C ASN A 148 8.67 18.28 -2.17
N TRP A 149 8.09 17.46 -1.29
CA TRP A 149 8.84 16.43 -0.57
C TRP A 149 9.25 15.30 -1.53
N GLY A 150 10.50 14.84 -1.39
CA GLY A 150 10.98 13.68 -2.12
C GLY A 150 10.37 12.37 -1.63
N PHE A 151 10.73 11.28 -2.30
CA PHE A 151 10.25 9.95 -2.00
C PHE A 151 10.53 9.55 -0.54
N ILE A 152 11.78 9.69 -0.09
CA ILE A 152 12.24 9.28 1.25
C ILE A 152 11.46 10.03 2.35
N PRO A 153 11.45 11.38 2.41
CA PRO A 153 10.74 12.08 3.47
C PRO A 153 9.22 11.85 3.41
N SER A 154 8.64 11.57 2.23
CA SER A 154 7.21 11.28 2.09
C SER A 154 6.83 9.89 2.59
N ILE A 155 7.67 8.87 2.38
CA ILE A 155 7.34 7.48 2.74
C ILE A 155 7.75 7.12 4.17
N LEU A 156 8.77 7.77 4.73
CA LEU A 156 9.39 7.35 5.99
C LEU A 156 8.38 7.25 7.13
N PHE A 157 7.56 8.29 7.33
CA PHE A 157 6.56 8.31 8.40
C PHE A 157 5.51 7.20 8.23
N GLY A 158 4.97 7.03 7.02
CA GLY A 158 3.99 5.99 6.74
C GLY A 158 4.55 4.58 6.87
N ALA A 159 5.78 4.34 6.41
CA ALA A 159 6.45 3.05 6.51
C ALA A 159 6.75 2.66 7.97
N LEU A 160 7.14 3.63 8.81
CA LEU A 160 7.34 3.40 10.24
C LEU A 160 6.04 3.00 10.93
N ILE A 161 4.95 3.75 10.73
CA ILE A 161 3.64 3.42 11.32
C ILE A 161 3.16 2.06 10.84
N PHE A 162 3.30 1.78 9.53
CA PHE A 162 2.88 0.50 8.96
C PHE A 162 3.63 -0.66 9.61
N ALA A 163 4.96 -0.58 9.73
CA ALA A 163 5.78 -1.62 10.34
C ALA A 163 5.52 -1.80 11.84
N LEU A 164 5.37 -0.70 12.58
CA LEU A 164 5.00 -0.73 14.01
C LEU A 164 3.63 -1.38 14.22
N GLY A 165 2.69 -1.14 13.30
CA GLY A 165 1.35 -1.74 13.30
C GLY A 165 1.34 -3.27 13.14
N HIS A 166 2.46 -3.90 12.78
CA HIS A 166 2.58 -5.35 12.63
C HIS A 166 3.29 -6.03 13.81
N LEU A 167 3.81 -5.28 14.77
CA LEU A 167 4.53 -5.85 15.92
C LEU A 167 3.62 -6.61 16.90
N TYR A 168 2.30 -6.59 16.72
CA TYR A 168 1.39 -7.44 17.51
C TYR A 168 1.51 -8.93 17.17
N GLN A 169 2.16 -9.28 16.04
CA GLN A 169 2.22 -10.64 15.52
C GLN A 169 3.15 -11.58 16.31
N SER A 170 4.04 -11.05 17.16
CA SER A 170 4.91 -11.86 18.01
C SER A 170 5.18 -11.18 19.36
N GLN A 171 5.76 -11.94 20.29
CA GLN A 171 6.32 -11.44 21.54
C GLN A 171 7.83 -11.67 21.62
N ASP A 172 8.44 -12.38 20.65
CA ASP A 172 9.88 -12.61 20.57
C ASP A 172 10.59 -11.42 19.90
N ILE A 173 11.61 -10.87 20.56
CA ILE A 173 12.29 -9.66 20.10
C ILE A 173 12.97 -9.87 18.73
N ASN A 174 13.55 -11.04 18.47
CA ASN A 174 14.24 -11.29 17.21
C ASN A 174 13.23 -11.42 16.06
N GLU A 175 12.12 -12.10 16.31
CA GLU A 175 11.01 -12.19 15.36
C GLU A 175 10.42 -10.81 15.06
N LEU A 176 10.21 -9.98 16.10
CA LEU A 176 9.70 -8.61 15.96
C LEU A 176 10.61 -7.73 15.10
N ILE A 177 11.94 -7.83 15.26
CA ILE A 177 12.89 -7.13 14.39
C ILE A 177 12.71 -7.58 12.93
N GLY A 178 12.56 -8.88 12.70
CA GLY A 178 12.29 -9.44 11.38
C GLY A 178 10.99 -8.90 10.77
N ILE A 179 9.88 -8.98 11.52
CA ILE A 179 8.55 -8.48 11.12
C ILE A 179 8.64 -7.00 10.76
N PHE A 180 9.29 -6.19 11.62
CA PHE A 180 9.50 -4.77 11.37
C PHE A 180 10.24 -4.52 10.05
N LEU A 181 11.39 -5.17 9.85
CA LEU A 181 12.23 -4.94 8.68
C LEU A 181 11.51 -5.35 7.38
N VAL A 182 10.82 -6.49 7.39
CA VAL A 182 10.07 -7.01 6.24
C VAL A 182 8.92 -6.09 5.88
N THR A 183 8.09 -5.72 6.85
CA THR A 183 6.91 -4.86 6.62
C THR A 183 7.29 -3.42 6.28
N PHE A 184 8.34 -2.88 6.92
CA PHE A 184 8.91 -1.58 6.55
C PHE A 184 9.42 -1.58 5.11
N SER A 185 10.16 -2.62 4.72
CA SER A 185 10.67 -2.76 3.34
C SER A 185 9.54 -2.93 2.34
N GLY A 186 8.49 -3.70 2.71
CA GLY A 186 7.25 -3.82 1.94
C GLY A 186 6.56 -2.48 1.74
N ALA A 187 6.44 -1.66 2.80
CA ALA A 187 5.88 -0.31 2.73
C ALA A 187 6.58 0.56 1.67
N VAL A 188 7.92 0.57 1.72
CA VAL A 188 8.75 1.29 0.75
C VAL A 188 8.60 0.72 -0.66
N PHE A 189 8.63 -0.60 -0.82
CA PHE A 189 8.50 -1.26 -2.12
C PHE A 189 7.16 -0.96 -2.80
N PHE A 190 6.04 -1.10 -2.10
CA PHE A 190 4.71 -0.81 -2.68
C PHE A 190 4.52 0.68 -2.98
N ALA A 191 5.10 1.59 -2.18
CA ALA A 191 5.13 3.01 -2.49
C ALA A 191 5.95 3.29 -3.76
N TRP A 192 7.10 2.65 -3.93
CA TRP A 192 7.88 2.74 -5.17
C TRP A 192 7.09 2.22 -6.37
N LEU A 193 6.42 1.06 -6.23
CA LEU A 193 5.62 0.46 -7.29
C LEU A 193 4.45 1.37 -7.70
N TYR A 194 3.75 1.96 -6.72
CA TYR A 194 2.70 2.96 -6.94
C TYR A 194 3.20 4.14 -7.79
N VAL A 195 4.35 4.71 -7.43
CA VAL A 195 4.90 5.87 -8.16
C VAL A 195 5.39 5.48 -9.56
N GLU A 196 6.10 4.35 -9.70
CA GLU A 196 6.64 3.95 -10.99
C GLU A 196 5.54 3.57 -11.98
N TRP A 197 4.41 3.05 -11.51
CA TRP A 197 3.24 2.78 -12.34
C TRP A 197 2.29 3.97 -12.48
N ASN A 198 2.85 5.19 -12.45
CA ASN A 198 2.15 6.47 -12.68
C ASN A 198 0.97 6.70 -11.72
N TYR A 199 1.16 6.34 -10.45
CA TYR A 199 0.15 6.51 -9.41
C TYR A 199 -1.13 5.71 -9.68
N ASN A 200 -1.01 4.59 -10.40
CA ASN A 200 -2.08 3.59 -10.51
C ASN A 200 -2.06 2.72 -9.26
N LEU A 201 -2.99 2.96 -8.34
CA LEU A 201 -3.07 2.24 -7.07
C LEU A 201 -3.50 0.78 -7.24
N TRP A 202 -4.12 0.41 -8.36
CA TRP A 202 -4.46 -0.99 -8.61
C TRP A 202 -3.23 -1.91 -8.68
N VAL A 203 -2.06 -1.38 -9.08
CA VAL A 203 -0.83 -2.19 -9.16
C VAL A 203 -0.37 -2.65 -7.76
N PRO A 204 -0.15 -1.78 -6.76
CA PRO A 204 0.17 -2.24 -5.42
C PRO A 204 -0.99 -3.03 -4.79
N ILE A 205 -2.26 -2.61 -4.95
CA ILE A 205 -3.43 -3.33 -4.39
C ILE A 205 -3.45 -4.79 -4.84
N LEU A 206 -3.39 -5.05 -6.15
CA LEU A 206 -3.51 -6.39 -6.70
C LEU A 206 -2.25 -7.21 -6.41
N THR A 207 -1.08 -6.59 -6.45
CA THR A 207 0.18 -7.28 -6.08
C THR A 207 0.13 -7.71 -4.61
N HIS A 208 -0.27 -6.84 -3.70
CA HIS A 208 -0.42 -7.16 -2.28
C HIS A 208 -1.49 -8.24 -2.07
N THR A 209 -2.67 -8.07 -2.67
CA THR A 209 -3.77 -9.05 -2.60
C THR A 209 -3.29 -10.44 -3.02
N PHE A 210 -2.56 -10.56 -4.13
CA PHE A 210 -2.05 -11.85 -4.60
C PHE A 210 -0.92 -12.41 -3.74
N MET A 211 -0.07 -11.56 -3.16
CA MET A 211 0.93 -12.01 -2.20
C MET A 211 0.27 -12.61 -0.95
N ASN A 212 -0.75 -11.95 -0.40
CA ASN A 212 -1.52 -12.48 0.73
C ASN A 212 -2.31 -13.73 0.32
N LEU A 213 -2.89 -13.75 -0.87
CA LEU A 213 -3.60 -14.93 -1.38
C LEU A 213 -2.66 -16.13 -1.45
N SER A 214 -1.46 -15.96 -2.00
CA SER A 214 -0.45 -17.02 -1.98
C SER A 214 -0.12 -17.42 -0.54
N TRP A 215 -0.01 -16.47 0.39
CA TRP A 215 0.27 -16.76 1.80
C TRP A 215 -0.85 -17.52 2.51
N SER A 216 -2.11 -17.30 2.14
CA SER A 216 -3.26 -17.99 2.75
C SER A 216 -3.56 -19.35 2.11
N LEU A 217 -3.29 -19.50 0.81
CA LEU A 217 -3.53 -20.76 0.08
C LEU A 217 -2.50 -21.85 0.41
N PHE A 218 -1.28 -21.44 0.76
CA PHE A 218 -0.21 -22.34 1.14
C PHE A 218 0.10 -22.13 2.62
N GLU A 219 0.38 -23.19 3.38
CA GLU A 219 0.73 -23.10 4.81
C GLU A 219 2.14 -22.49 4.99
N ILE A 220 2.29 -21.20 4.70
CA ILE A 220 3.59 -20.52 4.67
C ILE A 220 4.06 -20.19 6.08
N ASP A 221 3.30 -19.40 6.84
CA ASP A 221 3.59 -19.02 8.22
C ASP A 221 2.40 -18.29 8.86
N ASN A 222 2.40 -18.18 10.19
CA ASN A 222 1.41 -17.46 10.99
C ASN A 222 1.73 -15.96 11.16
N SER A 223 2.95 -15.52 10.85
CA SER A 223 3.36 -14.10 10.91
C SER A 223 3.82 -13.59 9.56
N ALA A 224 3.95 -12.26 9.41
CA ALA A 224 4.46 -11.65 8.19
C ALA A 224 5.96 -11.95 7.94
N LEU A 225 6.68 -12.50 8.92
CA LEU A 225 8.10 -12.81 8.77
C LEU A 225 8.33 -13.92 7.75
N GLY A 226 7.63 -15.04 7.91
CA GLY A 226 7.80 -16.23 7.09
C GLY A 226 9.10 -16.99 7.36
N ASP A 227 9.12 -18.25 6.92
CA ASP A 227 10.34 -19.05 6.91
C ASP A 227 11.34 -18.62 5.81
N VAL A 228 12.49 -19.30 5.75
CA VAL A 228 13.54 -19.01 4.76
C VAL A 228 13.03 -19.21 3.33
N LYS A 229 12.25 -20.26 3.06
CA LYS A 229 11.75 -20.57 1.70
C LYS A 229 10.76 -19.50 1.26
N ALA A 230 9.84 -19.11 2.12
CA ALA A 230 8.86 -18.04 1.92
C ALA A 230 9.57 -16.74 1.54
N ASN A 231 10.64 -16.42 2.28
CA ASN A 231 11.46 -15.25 2.04
C ASN A 231 12.20 -15.28 0.70
N ILE A 232 12.67 -16.45 0.25
CA ILE A 232 13.28 -16.59 -1.09
C ILE A 232 12.25 -16.24 -2.17
N PHE A 233 11.07 -16.84 -2.14
CA PHE A 233 10.05 -16.60 -3.17
C PHE A 233 9.46 -15.19 -3.11
N ARG A 234 9.31 -14.62 -1.91
CA ARG A 234 8.97 -13.21 -1.73
C ARG A 234 10.04 -12.29 -2.32
N GLY A 235 11.31 -12.57 -2.05
CA GLY A 235 12.44 -11.85 -2.64
C GLY A 235 12.44 -11.92 -4.17
N LEU A 236 12.18 -13.10 -4.73
CA LEU A 236 12.04 -13.28 -6.18
C LEU A 236 10.86 -12.47 -6.75
N THR A 237 9.70 -12.46 -6.10
CA THR A 237 8.55 -11.62 -6.47
C THR A 237 8.93 -10.13 -6.55
N ILE A 238 9.64 -9.63 -5.52
CA ILE A 238 10.12 -8.24 -5.49
C ILE A 238 11.12 -7.98 -6.62
N ILE A 239 12.09 -8.88 -6.84
CA ILE A 239 13.09 -8.76 -7.92
C ILE A 239 12.41 -8.73 -9.28
N VAL A 240 11.45 -9.63 -9.54
CA VAL A 240 10.69 -9.68 -10.79
C VAL A 240 9.96 -8.36 -11.00
N ALA A 241 9.27 -7.85 -9.98
CA ALA A 241 8.56 -6.57 -10.06
C ALA A 241 9.50 -5.39 -10.39
N ILE A 242 10.66 -5.31 -9.72
CA ILE A 242 11.64 -4.23 -9.95
C ILE A 242 12.24 -4.33 -11.34
N VAL A 243 12.77 -5.51 -11.71
CA VAL A 243 13.45 -5.73 -12.99
C VAL A 243 12.48 -5.52 -14.15
N PHE A 244 11.28 -6.08 -14.07
CA PHE A 244 10.25 -5.89 -15.09
C PHE A 244 9.89 -4.42 -15.25
N THR A 245 9.64 -3.70 -14.14
CA THR A 245 9.28 -2.27 -14.18
C THR A 245 10.39 -1.44 -14.85
N ILE A 246 11.66 -1.70 -14.53
CA ILE A 246 12.80 -1.01 -15.14
C ILE A 246 12.91 -1.33 -16.64
N ILE A 247 12.82 -2.62 -17.02
CA ILE A 247 12.91 -3.04 -18.42
C ILE A 247 11.75 -2.47 -19.24
N TYR A 248 10.52 -2.55 -18.71
CA TYR A 248 9.32 -2.02 -19.34
C TYR A 248 9.47 -0.53 -19.63
N LYS A 249 9.89 0.26 -18.63
CA LYS A 249 10.10 1.70 -18.80
C LYS A 249 11.20 2.01 -19.80
N ARG A 250 12.33 1.30 -19.75
CA ARG A 250 13.42 1.45 -20.74
C ARG A 250 12.94 1.15 -22.16
N LYS A 251 12.21 0.06 -22.37
CA LYS A 251 11.66 -0.32 -23.69
C LYS A 251 10.64 0.69 -24.23
N LYS A 252 9.96 1.43 -23.34
CA LYS A 252 9.02 2.50 -23.69
C LYS A 252 9.64 3.90 -23.69
N SER A 253 10.97 4.02 -23.52
CA SER A 253 11.68 5.30 -23.40
C SER A 253 11.12 6.20 -22.28
N LEU A 254 10.57 5.60 -21.23
CA LEU A 254 10.06 6.29 -20.05
C LEU A 254 11.15 6.38 -18.98
N LYS A 255 11.22 7.52 -18.29
CA LYS A 255 12.12 7.70 -17.14
C LYS A 255 11.50 7.08 -15.88
N LEU A 256 12.37 6.69 -14.93
CA LEU A 256 11.92 6.37 -13.58
C LEU A 256 11.46 7.64 -12.87
N ASN A 257 10.30 7.56 -12.22
CA ASN A 257 9.71 8.67 -11.49
C ASN A 257 10.49 8.92 -10.18
N ILE A 258 10.95 7.84 -9.54
CA ILE A 258 11.88 7.85 -8.43
C ILE A 258 13.30 7.71 -8.97
N ASN A 259 14.06 8.80 -8.86
CA ASN A 259 15.45 8.88 -9.26
C ASN A 259 16.19 9.85 -8.34
N ARG A 260 17.50 10.05 -8.58
CA ARG A 260 18.36 10.90 -7.73
C ARG A 260 17.79 12.32 -7.52
N GLN A 261 17.02 12.85 -8.46
CA GLN A 261 16.44 14.19 -8.40
C GLN A 261 15.13 14.25 -7.60
N THR A 262 14.48 13.11 -7.32
CA THR A 262 13.18 13.04 -6.62
C THR A 262 13.25 12.29 -5.28
N LEU A 263 14.44 11.82 -4.87
CA LEU A 263 14.63 11.10 -3.61
C LEU A 263 14.34 11.95 -2.37
N PHE A 264 14.82 13.19 -2.33
CA PHE A 264 14.71 14.05 -1.13
C PHE A 264 13.82 15.28 -1.33
N VAL A 265 13.80 15.84 -2.53
CA VAL A 265 12.94 16.99 -2.89
C VAL A 265 12.42 16.77 -4.30
N THR A 266 11.12 16.93 -4.53
CA THR A 266 10.57 16.99 -5.90
C THR A 266 10.44 18.44 -6.33
N LYS A 267 11.22 18.83 -7.34
CA LYS A 267 11.05 20.10 -8.04
C LYS A 267 10.01 19.90 -9.14
N LYS A 268 8.78 20.35 -8.94
CA LYS A 268 7.73 20.27 -9.96
C LYS A 268 7.74 21.55 -10.80
N ALA A 269 7.66 21.39 -12.13
CA ALA A 269 7.15 22.44 -12.99
C ALA A 269 5.62 22.28 -12.96
N LEU A 270 4.91 23.34 -12.56
CA LEU A 270 3.46 23.43 -12.76
C LEU A 270 3.19 23.73 -14.23
#